data_AF-A0A2V5ZD96-F1
#
_entry.id   AF-A0A2V5ZD96-F1
#
_cell.length_a   1.000
_cell.length_b   1.000
_cell.length_c   1.000
_cell.angle_alpha   90.00
_cell.angle_beta   90.00
_cell.angle_gamma   90.00
#
_symmetry.space_group_name_H-M   'P 1'
#
loop_
_entity.id
_entity.type
_entity.pdbx_description
1 polymer ?
#
loop_
_entity_poly.entity_id
_entity_poly.type
_entity_poly.pdbx_seq_one_letter_code
_entity_poly.pdbx_strand_id
1 'polypeptide(L)'
;FGFTDDRVRLAIARAALREGKNIADWNMATEIGAEAAGIEAGKLIERAKSPAVEKRVRASTAEFRALQITQRPAFVIDTEIGDRAIFSGVIKLEPLAATLDSMLDDAAAYAAHKAHFGDPPKK
;
A
#
# COMPACT_ATOMS: atom_id res chain seq x y z
N PHE A 1 10.34 -4.06 3.93
CA PHE A 1 11.03 -3.44 5.07
C PHE A 1 10.01 -2.74 5.95
N GLY A 2 10.11 -2.93 7.26
CA GLY A 2 9.19 -2.36 8.24
C GLY A 2 8.50 -3.43 9.06
N PHE A 3 7.40 -3.06 9.71
CA PHE A 3 6.55 -3.96 10.46
C PHE A 3 5.75 -4.87 9.52
N THR A 4 5.47 -6.10 9.96
CA THR A 4 4.60 -7.06 9.27
C THR A 4 3.13 -6.94 9.70
N ASP A 5 2.83 -5.95 10.52
CA ASP A 5 1.51 -5.65 11.03
C ASP A 5 1.21 -4.15 10.95
N ASP A 6 0.01 -3.79 11.39
CA ASP A 6 -0.57 -2.47 11.23
C ASP A 6 -0.47 -1.59 12.49
N ARG A 7 0.31 -2.01 13.51
CA ARG A 7 0.29 -1.38 14.84
C ARG A 7 0.58 0.13 14.81
N VAL A 8 1.59 0.53 14.04
CA VAL A 8 2.02 1.93 13.93
C VAL A 8 0.97 2.77 13.20
N ARG A 9 0.44 2.25 12.08
CA ARG A 9 -0.62 2.92 11.30
C ARG A 9 -1.87 3.11 12.14
N LEU A 10 -2.28 2.09 12.89
CA LEU A 10 -3.46 2.13 13.76
C LEU A 10 -3.27 3.09 14.94
N ALA A 11 -2.09 3.13 15.56
CA ALA A 11 -1.79 4.07 16.64
C ALA A 11 -1.90 5.53 16.17
N ILE A 12 -1.28 5.86 15.03
CA ILE A 12 -1.35 7.21 14.42
C ILE A 12 -2.79 7.55 14.03
N ALA A 13 -3.52 6.63 13.40
CA ALA A 13 -4.91 6.86 12.99
C ALA A 13 -5.84 7.06 14.19
N ARG A 14 -5.68 6.28 15.26
CA ARG A 14 -6.42 6.44 16.51
C ARG A 14 -6.13 7.80 17.15
N ALA A 15 -4.86 8.16 17.27
CA ALA A 15 -4.44 9.44 17.84
C ALA A 15 -5.10 10.64 17.11
N ALA A 16 -5.12 10.59 15.78
CA ALA A 16 -5.72 11.64 14.97
C ALA A 16 -7.26 11.65 15.02
N LEU A 17 -7.88 10.50 14.75
CA LEU A 17 -9.32 10.42 14.46
C LEU A 17 -10.18 10.21 15.70
N ARG A 18 -9.62 9.71 16.80
CA ARG A 18 -10.34 9.45 18.05
C ARG A 18 -9.88 10.31 19.21
N GLU A 19 -8.60 10.66 19.26
CA GLU A 19 -8.01 11.39 20.39
C GLU A 19 -7.79 12.88 20.08
N GLY A 20 -7.99 13.31 18.83
CA GLY A 20 -7.86 14.71 18.42
C GLY A 20 -6.42 15.25 18.45
N LYS A 21 -5.41 14.37 18.48
CA LYS A 21 -4.00 14.78 18.49
C LYS A 21 -3.59 15.31 17.12
N ASN A 22 -2.80 16.39 17.10
CA ASN A 22 -2.28 16.97 15.87
C ASN A 22 -1.13 16.12 15.30
N ILE A 23 -1.46 15.09 14.51
CA ILE A 23 -0.47 14.24 13.85
C ILE A 23 0.22 14.91 12.65
N ALA A 24 -0.14 16.15 12.30
CA ALA A 24 0.64 16.93 11.33
C ALA A 24 1.91 17.52 11.96
N ASP A 25 1.97 17.59 13.30
CA ASP A 25 3.21 17.90 14.01
C ASP A 25 4.16 16.69 14.01
N TRP A 26 5.41 16.94 13.61
CA TRP A 26 6.42 15.89 13.49
C TRP A 26 6.76 15.23 14.82
N ASN A 27 6.81 15.99 15.91
CA ASN A 27 7.21 15.45 17.21
C ASN A 27 6.09 14.56 17.76
N MET A 28 4.84 15.04 17.71
CA MET A 28 3.66 14.27 18.10
C MET A 28 3.55 12.95 17.32
N ALA A 29 3.65 12.99 15.99
CA ALA A 29 3.56 11.80 15.16
C ALA A 29 4.73 10.82 15.41
N THR A 30 5.93 11.36 15.67
CA THR A 30 7.12 10.56 15.99
C THR A 30 6.95 9.86 17.33
N GLU A 31 6.51 10.55 18.38
CA GLU A 31 6.33 9.96 19.71
C GLU A 31 5.34 8.78 19.65
N ILE A 32 4.16 8.99 19.07
CA ILE A 32 3.13 7.94 18.91
C ILE A 32 3.66 6.78 18.07
N GLY A 33 4.33 7.09 16.95
CA GLY A 33 4.85 6.09 16.04
C GLY A 33 5.97 5.26 16.67
N ALA A 34 6.87 5.91 17.41
CA ALA A 34 8.00 5.30 18.09
C ALA A 34 7.55 4.40 19.25
N GLU A 35 6.60 4.85 20.06
CA GLU A 35 5.98 4.06 21.13
C GLU A 35 5.34 2.80 20.56
N ALA A 36 4.47 2.93 19.54
CA ALA A 36 3.80 1.79 18.93
C ALA A 36 4.77 0.82 18.23
N ALA A 37 5.88 1.35 17.71
CA ALA A 37 6.93 0.59 17.04
C ALA A 37 7.92 -0.06 18.02
N GLY A 38 8.00 0.39 19.28
CA GLY A 38 9.04 -0.01 20.21
C GLY A 38 10.45 0.41 19.75
N ILE A 39 10.57 1.57 19.10
CA ILE A 39 11.86 2.11 18.62
C ILE A 39 12.14 3.48 19.23
N GLU A 40 13.38 3.92 19.13
CA GLU A 40 13.79 5.24 19.63
C GLU A 40 13.26 6.37 18.73
N ALA A 41 12.67 7.40 19.33
CA ALA A 41 11.98 8.49 18.64
C ALA A 41 12.94 9.36 17.80
N GLY A 42 14.12 9.68 18.32
CA GLY A 42 15.18 10.42 17.62
C GLY A 42 15.59 9.74 16.30
N LYS A 43 15.82 8.42 16.35
CA LYS A 43 16.13 7.61 15.15
C LYS A 43 14.96 7.60 14.16
N LEU A 44 13.72 7.55 14.65
CA LEU A 44 12.53 7.58 13.79
C LEU A 44 12.42 8.91 13.06
N ILE A 45 12.52 10.05 13.76
CA ILE A 45 12.35 11.38 13.15
C ILE A 45 13.51 11.71 12.21
N GLU A 46 14.75 11.33 12.56
CA GLU A 46 15.92 11.48 11.68
C GLU A 46 15.69 10.73 10.36
N ARG A 47 15.28 9.45 10.45
CA ARG A 47 15.02 8.64 9.27
C ARG A 47 13.82 9.15 8.47
N ALA A 48 12.76 9.56 9.14
CA ALA A 48 11.53 10.03 8.49
C ALA A 48 11.74 11.33 7.71
N LYS A 49 12.64 12.21 8.19
CA LYS A 49 13.06 13.45 7.50
C LYS A 49 14.19 13.25 6.49
N SER A 50 14.65 12.02 6.26
CA SER A 50 15.75 11.77 5.33
C SER A 50 15.33 11.98 3.85
N PRO A 51 16.25 12.42 2.97
CA PRO A 51 15.98 12.58 1.54
C PRO A 51 15.47 11.30 0.87
N ALA A 52 15.90 10.14 1.35
CA ALA A 52 15.46 8.84 0.83
C ALA A 52 13.96 8.60 1.09
N VAL A 53 13.45 8.97 2.27
CA VAL A 53 12.03 8.87 2.59
C VAL A 53 11.23 9.89 1.80
N GLU A 54 11.69 11.14 1.72
CA GLU A 54 11.04 12.18 0.92
C GLU A 54 10.90 11.74 -0.56
N LYS A 55 11.98 11.27 -1.18
CA LYS A 55 11.98 10.79 -2.56
C LYS A 55 10.94 9.69 -2.78
N ARG A 56 10.83 8.74 -1.85
CA ARG A 56 9.86 7.63 -1.93
C ARG A 56 8.42 8.11 -1.76
N VAL A 57 8.16 9.05 -0.86
CA VAL A 57 6.81 9.64 -0.69
C VAL A 57 6.41 10.41 -1.94
N ARG A 58 7.32 11.17 -2.55
CA ARG A 58 7.05 11.87 -3.82
C ARG A 58 6.77 10.90 -4.97
N ALA A 59 7.55 9.82 -5.09
CA ALA A 59 7.35 8.80 -6.11
C ALA A 59 5.96 8.14 -5.98
N SER A 60 5.62 7.63 -4.80
CA SER A 60 4.29 7.03 -4.54
C SER A 60 3.13 8.02 -4.74
N THR A 61 3.34 9.30 -4.44
CA THR A 61 2.35 10.35 -4.73
C THR A 61 2.17 10.57 -6.24
N ALA A 62 3.26 10.54 -7.02
CA ALA A 62 3.20 10.65 -8.46
C ALA A 62 2.50 9.43 -9.10
N GLU A 63 2.82 8.22 -8.62
CA GLU A 63 2.15 6.98 -9.02
C GLU A 63 0.65 7.05 -8.75
N PHE A 64 0.23 7.46 -7.55
CA PHE A 64 -1.19 7.63 -7.22
C PHE A 64 -1.88 8.64 -8.15
N ARG A 65 -1.23 9.77 -8.46
CA ARG A 65 -1.77 10.77 -9.40
C ARG A 65 -1.89 10.24 -10.83
N ALA A 66 -0.96 9.39 -11.26
CA ALA A 66 -0.98 8.78 -12.59
C ALA A 66 -2.16 7.82 -12.78
N LEU A 67 -2.74 7.28 -11.69
CA LEU A 67 -3.96 6.47 -11.75
C LEU A 67 -5.22 7.29 -12.12
N GLN A 68 -5.15 8.64 -12.01
CA GLN A 68 -6.27 9.56 -12.28
C GLN A 68 -7.57 9.26 -11.50
N ILE A 69 -7.44 8.66 -10.31
CA ILE A 69 -8.54 8.38 -9.40
C ILE A 69 -8.72 9.48 -8.35
N THR A 70 -9.95 9.62 -7.82
CA THR A 70 -10.31 10.75 -6.94
C THR A 70 -10.70 10.34 -5.52
N GLN A 71 -11.01 9.06 -5.27
CA GLN A 71 -11.50 8.61 -3.97
C GLN A 71 -10.45 7.82 -3.19
N ARG A 72 -10.62 7.80 -1.86
CA ARG A 72 -9.80 7.02 -0.91
C ARG A 72 -10.74 6.20 0.00
N PRO A 73 -10.36 4.97 0.43
CA PRO A 73 -9.11 4.26 0.09
C PRO A 73 -9.06 3.88 -1.39
N ALA A 74 -7.85 3.63 -1.89
CA ALA A 74 -7.63 3.13 -3.25
C ALA A 74 -6.81 1.84 -3.19
N PHE A 75 -7.24 0.82 -3.92
CA PHE A 75 -6.53 -0.45 -4.05
C PHE A 75 -6.16 -0.64 -5.52
N VAL A 76 -4.89 -0.96 -5.78
CA VAL A 76 -4.38 -1.35 -7.09
C VAL A 76 -3.91 -2.79 -6.96
N ILE A 77 -4.44 -3.67 -7.79
CA ILE A 77 -4.11 -5.08 -7.83
C ILE A 77 -3.54 -5.34 -9.22
N ASP A 78 -2.33 -5.89 -9.26
CA ASP A 78 -1.61 -6.26 -10.47
C ASP A 78 -1.32 -7.76 -10.43
N THR A 79 -1.37 -8.44 -11.58
CA THR A 79 -0.88 -9.81 -11.73
C THR A 79 0.38 -9.85 -12.60
N GLU A 80 1.12 -10.96 -12.50
CA GLU A 80 2.29 -11.25 -13.33
C GLU A 80 1.96 -11.41 -14.82
N ILE A 81 0.69 -11.67 -15.16
CA ILE A 81 0.21 -11.76 -16.55
C ILE A 81 -0.18 -10.39 -17.13
N GLY A 82 -0.08 -9.32 -16.34
CA GLY A 82 -0.30 -7.95 -16.77
C GLY A 82 -1.72 -7.43 -16.57
N ASP A 83 -2.59 -8.19 -15.89
CA ASP A 83 -3.91 -7.70 -15.52
C ASP A 83 -3.81 -6.67 -14.40
N ARG A 84 -4.74 -5.71 -14.44
CA ARG A 84 -4.83 -4.63 -13.46
C ARG A 84 -6.27 -4.35 -13.08
N ALA A 85 -6.57 -4.43 -11.78
CA ALA A 85 -7.79 -3.93 -11.20
C ALA A 85 -7.52 -2.72 -10.31
N ILE A 86 -8.33 -1.66 -10.44
CA ILE A 86 -8.24 -0.45 -9.62
C ILE A 86 -9.59 -0.21 -8.95
N PHE A 87 -9.58 -0.17 -7.62
CA PHE A 87 -10.72 0.19 -6.80
C PHE A 87 -10.51 1.57 -6.18
N SER A 88 -11.39 2.51 -6.46
CA SER A 88 -11.34 3.89 -5.96
C SER A 88 -12.53 4.16 -5.04
N GLY A 89 -12.31 4.19 -3.73
CA GLY A 89 -13.33 4.45 -2.71
C GLY A 89 -14.08 3.21 -2.20
N VAL A 90 -13.73 2.01 -2.68
CA VAL A 90 -14.34 0.75 -2.22
C VAL A 90 -13.64 0.28 -0.95
N ILE A 91 -14.40 0.15 0.15
CA ILE A 91 -13.88 -0.27 1.46
C ILE A 91 -14.35 -1.67 1.88
N LYS A 92 -15.39 -2.18 1.23
CA LYS A 92 -15.94 -3.51 1.49
C LYS A 92 -14.96 -4.57 0.99
N LEU A 93 -14.81 -5.65 1.77
CA LEU A 93 -13.86 -6.72 1.46
C LEU A 93 -14.34 -7.56 0.28
N GLU A 94 -15.65 -7.76 0.20
CA GLU A 94 -16.29 -8.70 -0.70
C GLU A 94 -15.97 -8.42 -2.19
N PRO A 95 -16.05 -7.17 -2.69
CA PRO A 95 -15.63 -6.87 -4.06
C PRO A 95 -14.13 -7.07 -4.30
N LEU A 96 -13.28 -6.78 -3.30
CA LEU A 96 -11.84 -6.93 -3.42
C LEU A 96 -11.45 -8.41 -3.49
N ALA A 97 -12.04 -9.24 -2.62
CA ALA A 97 -11.80 -10.68 -2.57
C ALA A 97 -12.24 -11.37 -3.87
N ALA A 98 -13.46 -11.10 -4.33
CA ALA A 98 -13.97 -11.69 -5.58
C ALA A 98 -13.11 -11.36 -6.80
N THR A 99 -12.55 -10.14 -6.87
CA THR A 99 -11.63 -9.76 -7.94
C THR A 99 -10.26 -10.41 -7.80
N LEU A 100 -9.74 -10.57 -6.59
CA LEU A 100 -8.51 -11.33 -6.37
C LEU A 100 -8.66 -12.79 -6.81
N ASP A 101 -9.77 -13.45 -6.46
CA ASP A 101 -10.03 -14.83 -6.87
C ASP A 101 -10.07 -14.95 -8.40
N SER A 102 -10.80 -14.06 -9.07
CA SER A 102 -10.85 -14.04 -10.55
C SER A 102 -9.48 -13.83 -11.19
N MET A 103 -8.69 -12.87 -10.69
CA MET A 103 -7.37 -12.56 -11.24
C MET A 103 -6.35 -13.69 -10.99
N LEU A 104 -6.48 -14.41 -9.88
CA LEU A 104 -5.67 -15.60 -9.60
C LEU A 104 -6.03 -16.78 -10.50
N ASP A 105 -7.33 -16.98 -10.77
CA ASP A 105 -7.80 -18.01 -11.70
C ASP A 105 -7.26 -17.78 -13.12
N ASP A 106 -7.27 -16.53 -13.59
CA ASP A 106 -6.69 -16.14 -14.88
C ASP A 106 -5.18 -16.42 -14.92
N ALA A 107 -4.43 -15.99 -13.90
CA ALA A 107 -3.00 -16.26 -13.80
C ALA A 107 -2.67 -17.76 -13.83
N ALA A 108 -3.44 -18.58 -13.10
CA ALA A 108 -3.29 -20.02 -13.07
C ALA A 108 -3.60 -20.66 -14.44
N ALA A 109 -4.64 -20.20 -15.13
CA ALA A 109 -5.00 -20.68 -16.46
C ALA A 109 -3.90 -20.38 -17.49
N TYR A 110 -3.32 -19.18 -17.46
CA TYR A 110 -2.20 -18.81 -18.33
C TYR A 110 -0.94 -19.64 -18.05
N ALA A 111 -0.63 -19.89 -16.77
CA ALA A 111 0.47 -20.76 -16.39
C ALA A 111 0.28 -22.19 -16.89
N ALA A 112 -0.93 -22.75 -16.75
CA ALA A 112 -1.28 -24.07 -17.27
C ALA A 112 -1.18 -24.13 -18.80
N HIS A 113 -1.72 -23.13 -19.51
CA HIS A 113 -1.62 -23.04 -20.96
C HIS A 113 -0.15 -23.02 -21.42
N LYS A 114 0.70 -22.19 -20.79
CA LYS A 114 2.13 -22.15 -21.10
C LYS A 114 2.83 -23.49 -20.83
N ALA A 115 2.48 -24.19 -19.76
CA ALA A 115 3.03 -25.51 -19.46
C ALA A 115 2.67 -26.55 -20.53
N HIS A 116 1.49 -26.44 -21.14
CA HIS A 116 1.02 -27.37 -22.18
C HIS A 116 1.49 -27.00 -23.60
N PHE A 117 1.49 -25.72 -23.94
CA PHE A 117 1.69 -25.25 -25.33
C PHE A 117 3.02 -24.50 -25.54
N GLY A 118 3.76 -24.20 -24.48
CA GLY A 118 4.98 -23.40 -24.54
C GLY A 118 4.71 -21.90 -24.59
N ASP A 119 5.76 -21.12 -24.87
CA ASP A 119 5.65 -19.68 -25.05
C ASP A 119 4.86 -19.33 -26.32
N PRO A 120 4.07 -18.24 -26.31
CA PRO A 120 3.43 -17.76 -27.52
C PRO A 120 4.48 -17.44 -28.60
N PRO A 121 4.14 -17.61 -29.90
CA PRO A 121 5.06 -17.27 -30.98
C PRO A 121 5.59 -15.84 -30.84
N LYS A 122 6.89 -15.64 -31.08
CA LYS A 122 7.47 -14.30 -31.07
C LYS A 122 6.82 -13.46 -32.17
N LYS A 123 6.40 -12.25 -31.81
CA LYS A 123 5.97 -11.22 -32.77
C LYS A 123 7.13 -10.79 -33.65
#